data_AF-A0A1I3VZ14-F1
#
_entry.id   AF-A0A1I3VZ14-F1
#
_cell.length_a   1.000
_cell.length_b   1.000
_cell.length_c   1.000
_cell.angle_alpha   90.00
_cell.angle_beta   90.00
_cell.angle_gamma   90.00
#
_symmetry.space_group_name_H-M   'P 1'
#
loop_
_entity.id
_entity.type
_entity.pdbx_description
1 polymer ?
#
loop_
_entity_poly.entity_id
_entity_poly.type
_entity_poly.pdbx_seq_one_letter_code
_entity_poly.pdbx_strand_id
1 'polypeptide(L)' 'MTQLDDRTLANLDVVLEDVCRSLPHGGNHELRKKIAESLLDSAIQGNRTLSGLTEVAKAALAEATQKSA' A
#
# COMPACT_ATOMS: atom_id res chain seq x y z
N MET A 1 -11.47 7.49 14.58
CA MET A 1 -10.28 7.18 13.77
C MET A 1 -9.23 6.63 14.71
N THR A 2 -8.81 5.38 14.52
CA THR A 2 -7.62 4.85 15.19
C THR A 2 -6.44 5.72 14.74
N GLN A 3 -5.83 6.45 15.66
CA GLN A 3 -4.67 7.25 15.36
C GLN A 3 -3.51 6.29 15.06
N LEU A 4 -3.01 6.31 13.82
CA LEU A 4 -1.78 5.61 13.47
C LEU A 4 -0.61 6.40 14.05
N ASP A 5 0.34 5.68 14.66
CA ASP A 5 1.57 6.30 15.14
C ASP A 5 2.49 6.68 13.97
N ASP A 6 3.42 7.61 14.22
CA ASP A 6 4.34 8.13 13.21
C ASP A 6 5.17 7.02 12.54
N ARG A 7 5.50 5.96 13.29
CA ARG A 7 6.21 4.79 12.76
C ARG A 7 5.35 4.06 11.73
N THR A 8 4.07 3.88 12.01
CA THR A 8 3.12 3.24 11.10
C THR A 8 2.95 4.09 9.84
N LEU A 9 2.81 5.41 9.98
CA LEU A 9 2.75 6.33 8.84
C LEU A 9 4.00 6.25 7.97
N ALA A 10 5.20 6.27 8.58
CA ALA A 10 6.45 6.11 7.86
C ALA A 10 6.55 4.76 7.12
N ASN A 11 6.08 3.66 7.74
CA ASN A 11 6.06 2.36 7.06
C ASN A 11 5.09 2.35 5.87
N LEU A 12 3.92 2.98 6.00
CA LEU A 12 2.93 3.10 4.91
C LEU A 12 3.52 3.87 3.73
N ASP A 13 4.18 4.99 3.99
CA ASP A 13 4.82 5.81 2.95
C ASP A 13 5.95 5.05 2.23
N VAL A 14 6.85 4.40 2.99
CA VAL A 14 7.96 3.63 2.42
C VAL A 14 7.44 2.51 1.53
N VAL A 15 6.44 1.76 1.99
CA VAL A 15 5.88 0.63 1.22
C VAL A 15 5.14 1.11 -0.03
N LEU A 16 4.35 2.19 0.09
CA LEU A 16 3.63 2.77 -1.04
C LEU A 16 4.61 3.27 -2.12
N GLU A 17 5.69 3.94 -1.71
CA GLU A 17 6.71 4.42 -2.65
C GLU A 17 7.44 3.25 -3.32
N ASP A 18 7.84 2.23 -2.56
CA ASP A 18 8.58 1.07 -3.06
C ASP A 18 7.77 0.29 -4.11
N VAL A 19 6.51 -0.05 -3.79
CA VAL A 19 5.66 -0.79 -4.72
C VAL A 19 5.35 0.02 -5.97
N CYS A 20 5.10 1.33 -5.83
CA CYS A 20 4.78 2.18 -6.97
C CYS A 20 6.01 2.40 -7.86
N ARG A 21 7.22 2.50 -7.30
CA ARG A 21 8.48 2.64 -8.04
C ARG A 21 8.74 1.49 -9.01
N SER A 22 8.23 0.29 -8.71
CA SER A 22 8.35 -0.87 -9.59
C SER A 22 7.49 -0.77 -10.87
N LEU A 23 6.56 0.18 -10.93
CA LEU A 23 5.63 0.35 -12.05
C LEU A 23 6.16 1.34 -13.10
N PRO A 24 5.81 1.17 -14.39
CA PRO A 24 6.08 2.17 -15.42
C PRO A 24 5.50 3.53 -15.02
N HIS A 25 6.35 4.57 -15.05
CA HIS A 25 6.01 5.93 -14.62
C HIS A 25 5.47 6.03 -13.18
N GLY A 26 5.77 5.01 -12.36
CA GLY A 26 5.29 4.92 -11.00
C GLY A 26 3.81 4.56 -10.85
N GLY A 27 3.15 4.07 -11.92
CA GLY A 27 1.72 3.72 -11.92
C GLY A 27 0.79 4.94 -12.09
N ASN A 28 -0.46 4.67 -12.46
CA ASN A 28 -1.48 5.72 -12.57
C ASN A 28 -2.02 6.12 -11.18
N HIS A 29 -2.64 7.31 -11.10
CA HIS A 29 -3.12 7.85 -9.83
C HIS A 29 -4.15 6.93 -9.14
N GLU A 30 -5.03 6.31 -9.93
CA GLU A 30 -6.05 5.37 -9.42
C GLU A 30 -5.46 4.11 -8.79
N LEU A 31 -4.40 3.56 -9.39
CA LEU A 31 -3.68 2.40 -8.86
C LEU A 31 -2.99 2.74 -7.54
N ARG A 32 -2.31 3.89 -7.48
CA ARG A 32 -1.67 4.38 -6.24
C ARG A 32 -2.69 4.55 -5.13
N LYS A 33 -3.85 5.14 -5.44
CA LYS A 33 -4.94 5.34 -4.50
C LYS A 33 -5.46 4.01 -3.94
N LYS A 34 -5.73 3.03 -4.80
CA LYS A 34 -6.18 1.69 -4.36
C LYS A 34 -5.20 1.01 -3.42
N ILE A 35 -3.92 1.05 -3.75
CA ILE A 35 -2.87 0.47 -2.91
C ILE A 35 -2.82 1.17 -1.54
N ALA A 36 -2.88 2.52 -1.53
CA ALA A 36 -2.89 3.29 -0.30
C ALA A 36 -4.11 3.00 0.59
N GLU A 37 -5.29 2.83 -0.01
CA GLU A 37 -6.52 2.44 0.72
C GLU A 37 -6.36 1.06 1.37
N SER A 38 -5.88 0.05 0.63
CA SER A 38 -5.64 -1.29 1.18
C SER A 38 -4.61 -1.30 2.32
N LEU A 39 -3.56 -0.49 2.19
CA LEU A 39 -2.54 -0.33 3.23
C LEU A 39 -3.12 0.31 4.50
N LEU A 40 -3.92 1.38 4.34
CA LEU A 40 -4.56 2.07 5.46
C LEU A 40 -5.54 1.14 6.19
N ASP A 41 -6.37 0.40 5.45
CA ASP A 41 -7.30 -0.57 6.02
C ASP A 41 -6.58 -1.66 6.82
N SER A 42 -5.46 -2.17 6.29
CA SER A 42 -4.66 -3.18 6.99
C SER A 42 -4.03 -2.63 8.28
N ALA A 43 -3.52 -1.40 8.25
CA ALA A 43 -2.96 -0.73 9.43
C ALA A 43 -4.01 -0.46 10.51
N ILE A 44 -5.22 -0.06 10.10
CA ILE A 44 -6.38 0.12 10.99
C ILE A 44 -6.77 -1.21 11.65
N GLN A 45 -6.71 -2.32 10.91
CA GLN A 45 -6.97 -3.67 11.43
C GLN A 45 -5.85 -4.24 12.32
N GLY A 46 -4.73 -3.52 12.46
CA GLY A 46 -3.64 -3.86 13.39
C GLY A 46 -2.36 -4.35 12.72
N ASN A 47 -2.32 -4.51 11.39
CA ASN A 47 -1.11 -4.87 10.68
C ASN A 47 -0.25 -3.63 10.40
N ARG A 48 0.68 -3.33 11.31
CA ARG A 48 1.50 -2.10 11.27
C ARG A 48 2.98 -2.36 10.97
N THR A 49 3.34 -3.61 10.74
CA THR A 49 4.73 -4.00 10.49
C THR A 49 5.10 -3.70 9.04
N LEU A 50 6.36 -3.32 8.80
CA LEU A 50 6.85 -3.06 7.44
C LEU A 50 6.61 -4.28 6.53
N SER A 51 7.03 -5.47 6.98
CA SER A 51 6.84 -6.71 6.21
C SER A 51 5.37 -7.01 5.92
N GLY A 52 4.49 -6.85 6.91
CA GLY A 52 3.07 -7.14 6.72
C GLY A 52 2.40 -6.16 5.77
N LEU A 53 2.79 -4.87 5.81
CA LEU A 53 2.32 -3.86 4.86
C LEU A 53 2.88 -4.12 3.45
N THR A 54 4.14 -4.56 3.31
CA THR A 54 4.72 -4.94 2.02
C THR A 54 3.93 -6.05 1.33
N GLU A 55 3.51 -7.09 2.07
CA GLU A 55 2.72 -8.17 1.48
C GLU A 55 1.33 -7.70 1.04
N VAL A 56 0.69 -6.82 1.81
CA VAL A 56 -0.58 -6.18 1.43
C VAL A 56 -0.43 -5.35 0.16
N ALA A 57 0.64 -4.56 0.04
CA ALA A 57 0.89 -3.74 -1.13
C ALA A 57 1.09 -4.58 -2.40
N LYS A 58 1.84 -5.69 -2.31
CA LYS A 58 2.02 -6.63 -3.43
C LYS A 58 0.70 -7.27 -3.84
N ALA A 59 -0.11 -7.70 -2.87
CA ALA A 59 -1.43 -8.27 -3.14
C ALA A 59 -2.35 -7.26 -3.83
N ALA A 60 -2.45 -6.04 -3.29
CA ALA A 60 -3.26 -4.97 -3.87
C ALA A 60 -2.80 -4.61 -5.30
N LEU A 61 -1.49 -4.60 -5.55
CA LEU A 61 -0.95 -4.39 -6.90
C LEU A 61 -1.33 -5.54 -7.85
N ALA A 62 -1.19 -6.80 -7.40
CA ALA A 62 -1.54 -7.97 -8.20
C ALA A 62 -3.04 -7.97 -8.55
N GLU A 63 -3.92 -7.64 -7.59
CA GLU A 63 -5.36 -7.54 -7.82
C GLU A 63 -5.72 -6.42 -8.80
N ALA A 64 -5.10 -5.24 -8.65
CA ALA A 64 -5.40 -4.10 -9.50
C ALA A 64 -4.89 -4.27 -10.94
N THR A 65 -3.76 -4.97 -11.12
CA THR A 65 -3.23 -5.31 -12.46
C THR A 65 -3.98 -6.47 -13.11
N GLN A 66 -4.44 -7.46 -12.35
CA GLN A 66 -5.29 -8.55 -12.86
C GLN A 66 -6.68 -8.06 -13.29
N LYS A 67 -7.27 -7.08 -12.59
CA LYS A 67 -8.54 -6.45 -13.01
C LYS A 67 -8.46 -5.64 -14.31
N SER A 68 -7.26 -5.44 -14.85
CA SER A 68 -7.02 -4.62 -16.04
C SER A 68 -6.72 -5.47 -17.29
N ALA A 69 -6.77 -6.80 -17.19
CA ALA A 69 -6.52 -7.77 -18.28
C ALA A 69 -7.81 -8.32 -18.89
#